data_AF-A0A9D2S529-F1
#
_entry.id   AF-A0A9D2S529-F1
#
_cell.length_a   1.000
_cell.length_b   1.000
_cell.length_c   1.000
_cell.angle_alpha   90.00
_cell.angle_beta   90.00
_cell.angle_gamma   90.00
#
_symmetry.space_group_name_H-M   'P 1'
#
loop_
_entity.id
_entity.type
_entity.pdbx_description
1 polymer ?
#
loop_
_entity_poly.entity_id
_entity_poly.type
_entity_poly.pdbx_seq_one_letter_code
_entity_poly.pdbx_strand_id
1 'polypeptide(L)'
;ELHPTKYAEELVKRMKQSGAKAYLVNTGWNGTGKRISIKDTRGIIDAILDGSINSAPTKSIPYFNFEVPTELPGVDPKILDPRDTYADASEWEIKAKDLASRFQKNFVKYESNPAGKALVPAGPQL
;
A
#
# COMPACT_ATOMS: atom_id res chain seq x y z
N GLU A 1 -23.90 9.22 13.27
CA GLU A 1 -22.54 9.13 12.70
C GLU A 1 -22.67 8.98 11.18
N LEU A 2 -21.83 9.63 10.37
CA LEU A 2 -21.87 9.48 8.92
C LEU A 2 -21.26 8.13 8.51
N HIS A 3 -21.82 7.48 7.49
CA HIS A 3 -21.22 6.28 6.92
C HIS A 3 -19.81 6.59 6.38
N PRO A 4 -18.78 5.76 6.62
CA PRO A 4 -17.39 6.05 6.19
C PRO A 4 -17.21 6.37 4.70
N THR A 5 -18.08 5.82 3.84
CA THR A 5 -18.07 6.15 2.40
C THR A 5 -18.30 7.63 2.11
N LYS A 6 -18.97 8.38 3.00
CA LYS A 6 -19.15 9.84 2.82
C LYS A 6 -17.85 10.62 2.92
N TYR A 7 -16.94 10.21 3.81
CA TYR A 7 -15.62 10.81 3.90
C TYR A 7 -14.75 10.41 2.71
N ALA A 8 -14.84 9.15 2.27
CA ALA A 8 -14.14 8.67 1.08
C ALA A 8 -14.59 9.42 -0.18
N GLU A 9 -15.90 9.67 -0.35
CA GLU A 9 -16.47 10.45 -1.45
C GLU A 9 -15.88 11.87 -1.52
N GLU A 10 -15.85 12.58 -0.38
CA GLU A 10 -15.30 13.95 -0.34
C GLU A 10 -13.78 13.95 -0.59
N LEU A 11 -13.03 12.99 -0.04
CA LEU A 11 -11.60 12.84 -0.32
C LEU A 11 -11.35 12.65 -1.82
N VAL A 12 -12.06 11.70 -2.47
CA VAL A 12 -11.93 11.43 -3.90
C VAL A 12 -12.25 12.68 -4.73
N LYS A 13 -13.29 13.44 -4.35
CA LYS A 13 -13.65 14.69 -5.02
C LYS A 13 -12.50 15.70 -4.98
N ARG A 14 -11.90 15.92 -3.80
CA ARG A 14 -10.78 16.87 -3.62
C ARG A 14 -9.52 16.43 -4.36
N MET A 15 -9.22 15.12 -4.35
CA MET A 15 -8.09 14.57 -5.10
C MET A 15 -8.27 14.80 -6.60
N LYS A 16 -9.46 14.51 -7.16
CA LYS A 16 -9.75 14.75 -8.58
C LYS A 16 -9.64 16.22 -8.98
N GLN A 17 -10.13 17.13 -8.12
CA GLN A 17 -10.07 18.58 -8.38
C GLN A 17 -8.64 19.13 -8.38
N SER A 18 -7.75 18.57 -7.57
CA SER A 18 -6.36 19.03 -7.44
C SER A 18 -5.37 18.26 -8.31
N GLY A 19 -5.78 17.12 -8.88
CA GLY A 19 -4.86 16.18 -9.53
C GLY A 19 -3.93 15.46 -8.53
N ALA A 20 -4.30 15.41 -7.25
CA ALA A 20 -3.47 14.78 -6.22
C ALA A 20 -3.38 13.26 -6.41
N LYS A 21 -2.20 12.72 -6.13
CA LYS A 21 -1.91 11.27 -6.09
C LYS A 21 -1.92 10.78 -4.64
N ALA A 22 -2.20 9.50 -4.44
CA ALA A 22 -2.10 8.84 -3.14
C ALA A 22 -1.02 7.76 -3.17
N TYR A 23 -0.30 7.64 -2.06
CA TYR A 23 0.72 6.61 -1.82
C TYR A 23 0.46 5.96 -0.46
N LEU A 24 0.73 4.66 -0.36
CA LEU A 24 0.70 3.92 0.89
C LEU A 24 2.14 3.65 1.33
N VAL A 25 2.54 4.18 2.48
CA VAL A 25 3.90 4.05 3.01
C VAL A 25 3.88 3.23 4.31
N ASN A 26 4.59 2.11 4.34
CA ASN A 26 4.78 1.33 5.56
C ASN A 26 5.89 1.96 6.41
N THR A 27 5.52 2.54 7.56
CA THR A 27 6.47 3.06 8.58
C THR A 27 6.64 2.10 9.77
N GLY A 28 6.16 0.87 9.61
CA GLY A 28 6.17 -0.20 10.59
C GLY A 28 7.36 -1.14 10.39
N TRP A 29 7.08 -2.44 10.32
CA TRP A 29 8.08 -3.51 10.34
C TRP A 29 8.22 -4.22 8.99
N ASN A 30 9.37 -4.86 8.80
CA ASN A 30 9.67 -5.71 7.65
C ASN A 30 9.77 -7.21 8.04
N GLY A 31 10.14 -8.07 7.09
CA GLY A 31 10.22 -9.53 7.28
C GLY A 31 11.21 -10.00 8.34
N THR A 32 12.23 -9.19 8.66
CA THR A 32 13.19 -9.49 9.73
C THR A 32 12.66 -9.16 11.13
N GLY A 33 11.44 -8.63 11.25
CA GLY A 33 10.89 -8.13 12.51
C GLY A 33 11.50 -6.80 12.98
N LYS A 34 12.34 -6.17 12.15
CA LYS A 34 12.89 -4.84 12.41
C LYS A 34 11.96 -3.76 11.86
N ARG A 35 11.93 -2.62 12.54
CA ARG A 35 11.26 -1.43 12.04
C ARG A 35 12.02 -0.88 10.84
N ILE A 36 11.31 -0.43 9.80
CA ILE A 36 11.91 0.27 8.66
C ILE A 36 12.65 1.49 9.19
N SER A 37 13.87 1.73 8.69
CA SER A 37 14.69 2.81 9.22
C SER A 37 14.05 4.16 8.89
N ILE A 38 14.18 5.13 9.80
CA ILE A 38 13.69 6.49 9.55
C ILE A 38 14.39 7.14 8.36
N LYS A 39 15.63 6.73 8.07
CA LYS A 39 16.39 7.18 6.90
C LYS A 39 15.70 6.74 5.61
N ASP A 40 15.35 5.46 5.50
CA ASP A 40 14.67 4.92 4.32
C ASP A 40 13.28 5.51 4.17
N THR A 41 12.52 5.64 5.27
CA THR A 41 11.20 6.30 5.23
C THR A 41 11.31 7.73 4.73
N ARG A 42 12.30 8.52 5.20
CA ARG A 42 12.52 9.89 4.70
C ARG A 42 12.89 9.89 3.22
N GLY A 43 13.77 9.00 2.77
CA GLY A 43 14.10 8.88 1.34
C GLY A 43 12.88 8.55 0.47
N ILE A 44 11.98 7.67 0.94
CA ILE A 44 10.70 7.40 0.24
C ILE A 44 9.82 8.65 0.18
N ILE A 45 9.71 9.39 1.28
CA ILE A 45 8.91 10.62 1.33
C ILE A 45 9.50 11.69 0.41
N ASP A 46 10.83 11.88 0.41
CA ASP A 46 11.51 12.82 -0.47
C ASP A 46 11.23 12.46 -1.94
N ALA A 47 11.33 11.18 -2.31
CA ALA A 47 11.04 10.71 -3.67
C ALA A 47 9.57 10.89 -4.10
N ILE A 48 8.63 10.84 -3.13
CA ILE A 48 7.22 11.15 -3.37
C ILE A 48 7.03 12.65 -3.62
N LEU A 49 7.69 13.49 -2.82
CA LEU A 49 7.53 14.95 -2.86
C LEU A 49 8.24 15.60 -4.05
N ASP A 50 9.44 15.10 -4.41
CA ASP A 50 10.19 15.58 -5.57
C ASP A 50 9.71 14.99 -6.91
N GLY A 51 8.86 13.96 -6.84
CA GLY A 51 8.22 13.32 -7.97
C GLY A 51 9.06 12.24 -8.67
N SER A 52 10.28 11.97 -8.23
CA SER A 52 11.17 10.94 -8.80
C SER A 52 10.58 9.53 -8.74
N ILE A 53 9.71 9.25 -7.77
CA ILE A 53 8.96 7.98 -7.69
C ILE A 53 8.09 7.72 -8.93
N ASN A 54 7.65 8.77 -9.64
CA ASN A 54 6.76 8.63 -10.79
C ASN A 54 7.47 8.13 -12.07
N SER A 55 8.80 8.27 -12.10
CA SER A 55 9.64 7.79 -13.21
C SER A 55 10.39 6.50 -12.88
N ALA A 56 10.34 6.05 -11.62
CA ALA A 56 11.00 4.83 -11.20
C ALA A 56 10.36 3.62 -11.88
N PRO A 57 11.15 2.62 -12.33
CA PRO A 57 10.60 1.35 -12.76
C PRO A 57 9.82 0.70 -11.60
N THR A 58 8.74 0.02 -11.93
CA THR A 58 7.83 -0.56 -10.94
C THR A 58 7.63 -2.04 -11.15
N LYS A 59 7.14 -2.71 -10.11
CA LYS A 59 6.66 -4.09 -10.17
C LYS A 59 5.39 -4.25 -9.36
N SER A 60 4.56 -5.18 -9.79
CA SER A 60 3.35 -5.57 -9.06
C SER A 60 3.69 -6.56 -7.95
N ILE A 61 3.18 -6.31 -6.75
CA ILE A 61 3.21 -7.23 -5.62
C ILE A 61 1.85 -7.96 -5.55
N PRO A 62 1.84 -9.30 -5.45
CA PRO A 62 0.60 -10.07 -5.47
C PRO A 62 -0.25 -9.81 -4.21
N TYR A 63 -1.48 -10.32 -4.26
CA TYR A 63 -2.55 -10.19 -3.26
C TYR A 63 -3.11 -8.79 -3.08
N PHE A 64 -2.29 -7.76 -2.92
CA PHE A 64 -2.75 -6.40 -2.64
C PHE A 64 -2.87 -5.50 -3.88
N ASN A 65 -2.50 -6.01 -5.06
CA ASN A 65 -2.47 -5.25 -6.31
C ASN A 65 -1.65 -3.94 -6.19
N PHE A 66 -0.58 -3.97 -5.41
CA PHE A 66 0.29 -2.80 -5.23
C PHE A 66 1.34 -2.76 -6.33
N GLU A 67 1.51 -1.57 -6.89
CA GLU A 67 2.65 -1.22 -7.72
C GLU A 67 3.70 -0.57 -6.81
N VAL A 68 4.89 -1.18 -6.74
CA VAL A 68 6.00 -0.68 -5.91
C VAL A 68 7.19 -0.32 -6.80
N PRO A 69 7.92 0.77 -6.51
CA PRO A 69 9.15 1.09 -7.23
C PRO A 69 10.20 0.00 -6.98
N THR A 70 11.01 -0.31 -7.99
CA THR A 70 12.13 -1.25 -7.85
C THR A 70 13.39 -0.58 -7.33
N GLU A 71 13.47 0.74 -7.46
CA GLU A 71 14.58 1.58 -7.00
C GLU A 71 14.09 2.98 -6.66
N LEU A 72 14.74 3.62 -5.68
CA LEU A 72 14.54 5.02 -5.34
C LEU A 72 15.87 5.64 -4.89
N PRO A 73 16.17 6.90 -5.25
CA PRO A 73 17.36 7.58 -4.77
C PRO A 73 17.43 7.62 -3.25
N GLY A 74 18.57 7.19 -2.68
CA GLY A 74 18.81 7.27 -1.23
C GLY A 74 18.08 6.25 -0.37
N VAL A 75 17.36 5.28 -0.97
CA VAL A 75 16.65 4.19 -0.29
C VAL A 75 17.32 2.85 -0.63
N ASP A 76 17.48 1.96 0.36
CA ASP A 76 17.98 0.60 0.10
C ASP A 76 16.97 -0.19 -0.77
N PRO A 77 17.31 -0.63 -1.99
CA PRO A 77 16.37 -1.36 -2.84
C PRO A 77 15.81 -2.64 -2.20
N LYS A 78 16.54 -3.27 -1.27
CA LYS A 78 16.13 -4.51 -0.59
C LYS A 78 14.92 -4.34 0.32
N ILE A 79 14.52 -3.10 0.63
CA ILE A 79 13.33 -2.81 1.45
C ILE A 79 12.09 -2.50 0.61
N LEU A 80 12.25 -2.26 -0.70
CA LEU A 80 11.17 -1.83 -1.58
C LEU A 80 10.24 -2.99 -1.95
N ASP A 81 10.80 -4.19 -2.13
CA ASP A 81 10.01 -5.41 -2.13
C ASP A 81 9.95 -6.00 -0.71
N PRO A 82 8.77 -6.08 -0.09
CA PRO A 82 8.67 -6.65 1.25
C PRO A 82 9.15 -8.11 1.32
N ARG A 83 9.12 -8.87 0.21
CA ARG A 83 9.58 -10.27 0.14
C ARG A 83 11.09 -10.40 0.38
N ASP A 84 11.86 -9.43 -0.07
CA ASP A 84 13.34 -9.46 -0.02
C ASP A 84 13.88 -9.29 1.41
N THR A 85 13.00 -8.95 2.37
CA THR A 85 13.33 -8.81 3.79
C THR A 85 13.02 -10.07 4.62
N TYR A 86 12.45 -11.11 4.02
CA TYR A 86 12.25 -12.41 4.66
C TYR A 86 13.42 -13.35 4.39
N ALA A 87 13.68 -14.30 5.29
CA ALA A 87 14.66 -15.35 5.04
C ALA A 87 14.19 -16.31 3.94
N ASP A 88 12.87 -16.55 3.89
CA ASP A 88 12.19 -17.31 2.83
C ASP A 88 10.96 -16.53 2.36
N ALA A 89 10.85 -16.33 1.04
CA ALA A 89 9.71 -15.66 0.41
C ALA A 89 8.37 -16.38 0.68
N SER A 90 8.39 -17.68 0.98
CA SER A 90 7.18 -18.44 1.37
C SER A 90 6.58 -17.93 2.69
N GLU A 91 7.40 -17.44 3.63
CA GLU A 91 6.93 -16.85 4.88
C GLU A 91 6.18 -15.54 4.65
N TRP A 92 6.66 -14.74 3.70
CA TRP A 92 5.96 -13.53 3.26
C TRP A 92 4.59 -13.90 2.69
N GLU A 93 4.51 -14.93 1.84
CA GLU A 93 3.27 -15.35 1.21
C GLU A 93 2.21 -15.77 2.25
N ILE A 94 2.60 -16.56 3.26
CA ILE A 94 1.69 -16.97 4.36
C ILE A 94 1.13 -15.73 5.08
N LYS A 95 2.02 -14.78 5.43
CA LYS A 95 1.62 -13.55 6.16
C LYS A 95 0.80 -12.60 5.29
N ALA A 96 1.13 -12.49 4.00
CA ALA A 96 0.39 -11.67 3.05
C ALA A 96 -1.03 -12.19 2.86
N LYS A 97 -1.21 -13.51 2.76
CA LYS A 97 -2.53 -14.15 2.67
C LYS A 97 -3.35 -13.96 3.94
N ASP A 98 -2.75 -14.13 5.13
CA ASP A 98 -3.44 -13.85 6.40
C ASP A 98 -3.89 -12.38 6.49
N LEU A 99 -3.01 -11.44 6.13
CA LEU A 99 -3.35 -10.02 6.13
C LEU A 99 -4.46 -9.71 5.13
N ALA A 100 -4.38 -10.23 3.91
CA ALA A 100 -5.40 -10.04 2.88
C ALA A 100 -6.78 -10.55 3.35
N SER A 101 -6.82 -11.73 3.99
CA SER A 101 -8.04 -12.27 4.60
C SER A 101 -8.62 -11.36 5.68
N ARG A 102 -7.76 -10.77 6.54
CA ARG A 102 -8.21 -9.80 7.56
C ARG A 102 -8.76 -8.51 6.93
N PHE A 103 -8.15 -8.02 5.86
CA PHE A 103 -8.66 -6.88 5.11
C PHE A 103 -10.04 -7.18 4.51
N GLN A 104 -10.18 -8.31 3.79
CA GLN A 104 -11.45 -8.74 3.22
C GLN A 104 -12.54 -8.87 4.30
N LYS A 105 -12.25 -9.59 5.40
CA LYS A 105 -13.18 -9.78 6.53
C LYS A 105 -13.60 -8.45 7.17
N ASN A 106 -12.66 -7.54 7.37
CA ASN A 106 -12.98 -6.22 7.92
C ASN A 106 -13.80 -5.38 6.94
N PHE A 107 -13.62 -5.54 5.63
CA PHE A 107 -14.29 -4.72 4.62
C PHE A 107 -15.77 -5.05 4.44
N VAL A 108 -16.20 -6.28 4.76
CA VAL A 108 -17.60 -6.74 4.67
C VAL A 108 -18.59 -5.76 5.30
N LYS A 109 -18.25 -5.11 6.42
CA LYS A 109 -19.13 -4.15 7.11
C LYS A 109 -19.42 -2.87 6.29
N TYR A 110 -18.62 -2.60 5.26
CA TYR A 110 -18.78 -1.44 4.37
C TYR A 110 -19.53 -1.78 3.08
N GLU A 111 -19.83 -3.06 2.81
CA GLU A 111 -20.55 -3.52 1.63
C GLU A 111 -22.08 -3.35 1.73
N SER A 112 -22.56 -2.61 2.72
CA SER A 112 -24.00 -2.36 2.96
C SER A 112 -24.65 -1.50 1.87
N ASN A 113 -23.87 -0.87 0.98
CA ASN A 113 -24.36 -0.05 -0.11
C ASN A 113 -23.60 -0.31 -1.43
N PRO A 114 -24.13 0.13 -2.59
CA PRO A 114 -23.50 -0.11 -3.90
C PRO A 114 -22.08 0.46 -4.01
N ALA A 115 -21.80 1.60 -3.38
CA ALA A 115 -20.47 2.23 -3.43
C ALA A 115 -19.41 1.39 -2.71
N GLY A 116 -19.75 0.82 -1.54
CA GLY A 116 -18.87 -0.09 -0.81
C GLY A 116 -18.62 -1.39 -1.58
N LYS A 117 -19.68 -2.00 -2.15
CA LYS A 117 -19.54 -3.21 -2.98
C LYS A 117 -18.64 -2.98 -4.20
N ALA A 118 -18.72 -1.81 -4.82
CA ALA A 118 -17.89 -1.46 -5.97
C ALA A 118 -16.38 -1.36 -5.64
N LEU A 119 -16.01 -1.24 -4.36
CA LEU A 119 -14.60 -1.15 -3.92
C LEU A 119 -13.97 -2.52 -3.63
N VAL A 120 -14.77 -3.60 -3.52
CA VAL A 120 -14.26 -4.95 -3.23
C VAL A 120 -13.18 -5.42 -4.24
N PRO A 121 -13.33 -5.21 -5.56
CA PRO A 121 -12.31 -5.61 -6.53
C PRO A 121 -10.98 -4.83 -6.42
N ALA A 122 -10.99 -3.66 -5.78
CA ALA A 122 -9.79 -2.85 -5.55
C ALA A 122 -9.04 -3.26 -4.27
N GLY A 123 -9.68 -4.06 -3.41
CA GLY A 123 -9.05 -4.63 -2.23
C GLY A 123 -8.18 -5.85 -2.55
N PRO A 124 -7.61 -6.48 -1.51
CA PRO A 124 -6.78 -7.66 -1.70
C PRO A 124 -7.55 -8.84 -2.30
N GLN A 125 -6.91 -9.60 -3.20
CA GLN A 125 -7.44 -10.78 -3.87
C GLN A 125 -6.59 -12.00 -3.49
N LEU A 126 -7.23 -13.07 -3.02
CA LEU A 126 -6.58 -14.33 -2.62
C LEU A 126 -6.65 -15.37 -3.74
#